data_AF-A0A8M8V7G9-F1
#
_entry.id   AF-A0A8M8V7G9-F1
#
_cell.length_a   1.000
_cell.length_b   1.000
_cell.length_c   1.000
_cell.angle_alpha   90.00
_cell.angle_beta   90.00
_cell.angle_gamma   90.00
#
_symmetry.space_group_name_H-M   'P 1'
#
loop_
_entity.id
_entity.type
_entity.pdbx_description
1 polymer ?
#
loop_
_entity_poly.entity_id
_entity_poly.type
_entity_poly.pdbx_seq_one_letter_code
_entity_poly.pdbx_strand_id
1 'polypeptide(L)'
;MAPPPPPSPSASSTATNSPASTSSSSSSLPPIPLSSIAGAAAASSSNMLNYLWIPLLIALSKELSSSANAQSTASQLLLPSVTDAYATVPRCPSGDPNLNFRPVIGILSHPGDGASGRLNNDTNASYIAASYVKFVESAGARVIPLIYNEPPQILNEKLNLVNGVIFTGGWAKSGLYFEVVESIFKNILRKNDAGDHFPLLAICLGFELLTMIVSEDNNILEQFSAADQASTLQFVENIDINGTVFQRFPPILLKKLNTECLVMQNHRYGISPEKFQKNKSLCSFFKILTTSVDEDDKVPKKPPPWSMFQRFRPADTP
;
A
#
# COMPACT_ATOMS: atom_id res chain seq x y z
N MET A 1 20.92 19.86 44.34
CA MET A 1 22.23 19.25 44.04
C MET A 1 22.17 18.71 42.63
N ALA A 2 22.89 19.36 41.71
CA ALA A 2 23.07 18.94 40.33
C ALA A 2 24.53 18.48 40.15
N PRO A 3 24.82 17.47 39.31
CA PRO A 3 26.18 16.97 39.13
C PRO A 3 27.04 17.92 38.27
N PRO A 4 28.38 17.95 38.48
CA PRO A 4 29.28 18.85 37.76
C PRO A 4 29.59 18.37 36.33
N PRO A 5 29.95 19.28 35.41
CA PRO A 5 30.26 18.95 34.02
C PRO A 5 31.66 18.34 33.84
N PRO A 6 31.91 17.59 32.74
CA PRO A 6 33.20 16.99 32.44
C PRO A 6 34.21 17.99 31.85
N PRO A 7 35.53 17.78 32.02
CA PRO A 7 36.56 18.64 31.44
C PRO A 7 36.88 18.28 29.96
N SER A 8 37.38 19.26 29.20
CA SER A 8 37.91 19.13 27.83
C SER A 8 39.32 19.77 27.74
N PRO A 9 40.04 19.64 26.62
CA PRO A 9 41.20 18.76 26.43
C PRO A 9 42.56 19.49 26.49
N SER A 10 43.64 18.75 26.74
CA SER A 10 45.02 19.24 26.67
C SER A 10 45.67 18.99 25.30
N ALA A 11 46.42 19.98 24.83
CA ALA A 11 47.06 20.07 23.53
C ALA A 11 48.54 19.65 23.52
N SER A 12 48.94 19.00 22.42
CA SER A 12 50.19 19.08 21.62
C SER A 12 51.57 19.27 22.27
N SER A 13 52.54 18.46 21.79
CA SER A 13 53.86 18.97 21.35
C SER A 13 54.49 18.10 20.24
N THR A 14 55.19 18.79 19.36
CA THR A 14 55.61 18.49 17.98
C THR A 14 57.09 18.07 17.88
N ALA A 15 57.49 17.36 16.81
CA ALA A 15 58.71 17.58 15.99
C ALA A 15 58.87 16.43 14.96
N THR A 16 58.56 16.56 13.66
CA THR A 16 59.36 17.10 12.53
C THR A 16 60.78 16.54 12.35
N ASN A 17 61.00 15.86 11.22
CA ASN A 17 62.10 16.11 10.28
C ASN A 17 61.85 15.42 8.91
N SER A 18 61.80 16.22 7.85
CA SER A 18 62.03 15.87 6.42
C SER A 18 63.51 16.22 6.06
N PRO A 19 64.01 16.28 4.80
CA PRO A 19 63.45 15.97 3.47
C PRO A 19 64.39 15.16 2.54
N ALA A 20 63.95 14.71 1.36
CA ALA A 20 64.29 15.22 -0.01
C ALA A 20 64.32 13.97 -0.94
N SER A 21 64.10 13.95 -2.27
CA SER A 21 64.02 14.91 -3.36
C SER A 21 63.43 14.24 -4.64
N THR A 22 62.73 15.03 -5.45
CA THR A 22 62.61 15.05 -6.94
C THR A 22 62.76 13.79 -7.82
N SER A 23 61.80 13.54 -8.71
CA SER A 23 61.95 13.79 -10.17
C SER A 23 60.72 13.35 -10.99
N SER A 24 60.45 14.12 -12.04
CA SER A 24 59.43 13.95 -13.08
C SER A 24 59.95 13.13 -14.26
N SER A 25 59.10 12.34 -14.95
CA SER A 25 58.95 12.36 -16.42
C SER A 25 58.02 11.25 -16.97
N SER A 26 57.62 11.51 -18.21
CA SER A 26 56.57 11.02 -19.09
C SER A 26 56.64 9.59 -19.65
N SER A 27 55.46 9.11 -20.06
CA SER A 27 55.10 8.45 -21.34
C SER A 27 55.40 6.97 -21.62
N SER A 28 54.37 6.37 -22.24
CA SER A 28 54.33 5.31 -23.28
C SER A 28 54.00 3.86 -22.86
N LEU A 29 52.93 3.36 -23.50
CA LEU A 29 52.43 1.98 -23.51
C LEU A 29 53.31 1.07 -24.40
N PRO A 30 53.43 -0.23 -24.10
CA PRO A 30 53.86 -1.24 -25.07
C PRO A 30 52.70 -2.15 -25.55
N PRO A 31 52.88 -2.85 -26.70
CA PRO A 31 51.80 -3.46 -27.49
C PRO A 31 51.48 -4.93 -27.16
N ILE A 32 50.32 -5.38 -27.64
CA ILE A 32 49.77 -6.75 -27.55
C ILE A 32 50.41 -7.67 -28.62
N PRO A 33 50.70 -8.96 -28.32
CA PRO A 33 50.95 -9.96 -29.35
C PRO A 33 49.70 -10.79 -29.69
N LEU A 34 49.56 -11.14 -30.98
CA LEU A 34 48.46 -11.89 -31.57
C LEU A 34 48.96 -13.26 -32.07
N SER A 35 48.65 -14.33 -31.33
CA SER A 35 48.61 -15.76 -31.73
C SER A 35 48.47 -16.57 -30.43
N SER A 36 47.46 -17.40 -30.18
CA SER A 36 47.10 -18.58 -30.97
C SER A 36 45.68 -19.07 -30.63
N ILE A 37 45.13 -19.80 -31.60
CA ILE A 37 43.75 -20.23 -31.79
C ILE A 37 43.48 -21.61 -31.15
N ALA A 38 42.21 -21.81 -30.76
CA ALA A 38 41.41 -23.06 -30.75
C ALA A 38 41.12 -23.81 -29.43
N GLY A 39 39.81 -23.97 -29.19
CA GLY A 39 39.14 -25.02 -28.38
C GLY A 39 38.36 -24.44 -27.20
N ALA A 40 37.03 -24.50 -27.09
CA ALA A 40 35.99 -25.18 -27.85
C ALA A 40 34.63 -24.48 -27.61
N ALA A 41 33.75 -24.62 -28.59
CA ALA A 41 32.41 -24.07 -28.65
C ALA A 41 31.41 -24.77 -27.71
N ALA A 42 30.48 -23.99 -27.14
CA ALA A 42 29.06 -24.35 -26.94
C ALA A 42 28.29 -23.15 -26.36
N ALA A 43 28.05 -22.10 -27.15
CA ALA A 43 27.06 -21.07 -26.81
C ALA A 43 25.77 -21.39 -27.56
N SER A 44 24.81 -21.94 -26.81
CA SER A 44 23.48 -22.32 -27.26
C SER A 44 22.65 -21.09 -27.65
N SER A 45 21.91 -21.25 -28.74
CA SER A 45 21.00 -20.28 -29.34
C SER A 45 19.78 -20.00 -28.45
N SER A 46 19.69 -18.81 -27.87
CA SER A 46 18.45 -18.33 -27.27
C SER A 46 18.35 -16.80 -27.20
N ASN A 47 18.60 -16.10 -28.32
CA ASN A 47 18.42 -14.63 -28.37
C ASN A 47 17.70 -14.10 -29.62
N MET A 48 17.12 -14.98 -30.46
CA MET A 48 16.34 -14.55 -31.64
C MET A 48 14.81 -14.52 -31.41
N LEU A 49 14.30 -15.02 -30.28
CA LEU A 49 12.86 -15.03 -29.96
C LEU A 49 12.38 -13.80 -29.16
N ASN A 50 13.29 -13.01 -28.58
CA ASN A 50 12.92 -11.83 -27.76
C ASN A 50 12.53 -10.58 -28.56
N TYR A 51 12.67 -10.59 -29.89
CA TYR A 51 12.38 -9.43 -30.73
C TYR A 51 11.06 -9.52 -31.51
N LEU A 52 10.30 -10.61 -31.40
CA LEU A 52 9.03 -10.80 -32.13
C LEU A 52 7.90 -9.86 -31.66
N TRP A 53 8.02 -9.27 -30.46
CA TRP A 53 7.03 -8.35 -29.91
C TRP A 53 7.22 -6.91 -30.40
N ILE A 54 8.40 -6.57 -30.93
CA ILE A 54 8.72 -5.22 -31.41
C ILE A 54 7.97 -4.89 -32.71
N PRO A 55 7.88 -5.79 -33.71
CA PRO A 55 7.01 -5.59 -34.86
C PRO A 55 5.53 -5.48 -34.48
N LEU A 56 5.08 -6.23 -33.45
CA LEU A 56 3.69 -6.19 -32.97
C LEU A 56 3.35 -4.84 -32.33
N LEU A 57 4.26 -4.28 -31.51
CA LEU A 57 4.09 -2.96 -30.91
C LEU A 57 4.15 -1.82 -31.95
N ILE A 58 4.98 -1.96 -32.99
CA ILE A 58 5.04 -1.00 -34.09
C ILE A 58 3.80 -1.10 -35.00
N ALA A 59 3.23 -2.30 -35.18
CA ALA A 59 1.98 -2.49 -35.91
C ALA A 59 0.78 -1.89 -35.13
N LEU A 60 0.71 -2.10 -33.81
CA LEU A 60 -0.33 -1.50 -32.96
C LEU A 60 -0.24 0.03 -32.92
N SER A 61 0.97 0.61 -32.91
CA SER A 61 1.13 2.07 -32.91
C SER A 61 0.72 2.71 -34.24
N LYS A 62 0.88 1.99 -35.36
CA LYS A 62 0.40 2.43 -36.67
C LYS A 62 -1.12 2.35 -36.80
N GLU A 63 -1.78 1.35 -36.22
CA GLU A 63 -3.26 1.30 -36.16
C GLU A 63 -3.86 2.36 -35.24
N LEU A 64 -3.19 2.71 -34.14
CA LEU A 64 -3.62 3.79 -33.25
C LEU A 64 -3.39 5.18 -33.87
N SER A 65 -2.40 5.31 -34.75
CA SER A 65 -2.12 6.57 -35.48
C SER A 65 -3.00 6.73 -36.73
N SER A 66 -3.47 5.64 -37.35
CA SER A 66 -4.40 5.69 -38.49
C SER A 66 -5.85 5.88 -38.07
N SER A 67 -6.22 5.52 -36.83
CA SER A 67 -7.50 5.87 -36.21
C SER A 67 -7.55 7.31 -35.65
N ALA A 68 -6.39 7.96 -35.48
CA ALA A 68 -6.29 9.36 -35.07
C ALA A 68 -6.34 10.38 -36.23
N ASN A 69 -6.53 9.92 -37.47
CA ASN A 69 -6.55 10.77 -38.67
C ASN A 69 -7.88 10.69 -39.44
N ALA A 70 -9.00 10.64 -38.71
CA ALA A 70 -10.29 11.04 -39.28
C ALA A 70 -10.30 12.55 -39.48
N GLN A 71 -10.39 12.97 -40.75
CA GLN A 71 -10.37 14.36 -41.21
C GLN A 71 -11.19 15.31 -40.33
N SER A 72 -10.51 16.31 -39.77
CA SER A 72 -11.10 17.54 -39.27
C SER A 72 -11.68 18.33 -40.43
N THR A 73 -12.84 17.89 -40.93
CA THR A 73 -13.74 18.83 -41.59
C THR A 73 -14.32 19.68 -40.48
N ALA A 74 -13.90 20.96 -40.45
CA ALA A 74 -14.44 21.96 -39.56
C ALA A 74 -15.91 22.22 -39.94
N SER A 75 -16.78 21.30 -39.56
CA SER A 75 -18.20 21.56 -39.44
C SER A 75 -18.35 22.43 -38.21
N GLN A 76 -18.62 23.71 -38.43
CA GLN A 76 -19.00 24.64 -37.37
C GLN A 76 -20.00 23.93 -36.45
N LEU A 77 -19.61 23.77 -35.18
CA LEU A 77 -20.46 23.28 -34.12
C LEU A 77 -21.53 24.35 -33.89
N LEU A 78 -22.59 24.30 -34.69
CA LEU A 78 -23.80 25.07 -34.48
C LEU A 78 -24.48 24.50 -33.24
N LEU A 79 -24.33 25.21 -32.11
CA LEU A 79 -25.20 25.04 -30.96
C LEU A 79 -26.65 25.19 -31.47
N PRO A 80 -27.53 24.19 -31.27
CA PRO A 80 -28.91 24.32 -31.72
C PRO A 80 -29.52 25.54 -31.04
N SER A 81 -29.94 26.51 -31.85
CA SER A 81 -30.79 27.60 -31.41
C SER A 81 -32.04 26.98 -30.82
N VAL A 82 -32.34 27.39 -29.58
CA VAL A 82 -33.49 26.98 -28.79
C VAL A 82 -34.74 27.09 -29.67
N THR A 83 -35.24 25.94 -30.10
CA THR A 83 -36.59 25.76 -30.61
C THR A 83 -37.22 24.70 -29.73
N ASP A 84 -38.31 25.10 -29.07
CA ASP A 84 -39.02 24.39 -28.00
C ASP A 84 -39.62 23.05 -28.46
N ALA A 85 -38.77 22.04 -28.64
CA ALA A 85 -39.19 20.67 -28.88
C ALA A 85 -38.07 19.66 -28.50
N TYR A 86 -37.45 19.83 -27.32
CA TYR A 86 -36.58 18.78 -26.78
C TYR A 86 -37.39 17.82 -25.92
N ALA A 87 -37.53 16.61 -26.43
CA ALA A 87 -37.80 15.43 -25.63
C ALA A 87 -36.97 15.50 -24.34
N THR A 88 -37.64 15.30 -23.20
CA THR A 88 -37.02 15.21 -21.87
C THR A 88 -35.97 14.10 -21.87
N VAL A 89 -34.73 14.46 -22.18
CA VAL A 89 -33.57 13.62 -21.90
C VAL A 89 -33.56 13.47 -20.37
N PRO A 90 -33.62 12.24 -19.81
CA PRO A 90 -33.57 12.05 -18.38
C PRO A 90 -32.28 12.67 -17.85
N ARG A 91 -32.39 13.83 -17.22
CA ARG A 91 -31.27 14.46 -16.53
C ARG A 91 -30.83 13.49 -15.44
N CYS A 92 -29.55 13.15 -15.38
CA CYS A 92 -29.01 12.39 -14.27
C CYS A 92 -29.52 13.03 -12.96
N PRO A 93 -30.10 12.26 -12.02
CA PRO A 93 -30.54 12.80 -10.75
C PRO A 93 -29.40 13.63 -10.15
N SER A 94 -29.72 14.83 -9.66
CA SER A 94 -28.76 15.58 -8.85
C SER A 94 -28.33 14.68 -7.68
N GLY A 95 -27.03 14.46 -7.55
CA GLY A 95 -26.49 13.67 -6.44
C GLY A 95 -26.93 14.27 -5.10
N ASP A 96 -27.11 13.41 -4.10
CA ASP A 96 -27.43 13.84 -2.74
C ASP A 96 -26.40 14.88 -2.25
N PRO A 97 -26.83 16.11 -1.91
CA PRO A 97 -25.92 17.18 -1.50
C PRO A 97 -25.14 16.84 -0.21
N ASN A 98 -25.58 15.85 0.57
CA ASN A 98 -24.88 15.38 1.76
C ASN A 98 -23.74 14.39 1.47
N LEU A 99 -23.58 13.95 0.21
CA LEU A 99 -22.56 12.98 -0.19
C LEU A 99 -21.36 13.65 -0.88
N ASN A 100 -20.17 13.13 -0.56
CA ASN A 100 -18.94 13.49 -1.27
C ASN A 100 -18.69 12.55 -2.46
N PHE A 101 -18.97 13.03 -3.67
CA PHE A 101 -18.73 12.27 -4.92
C PHE A 101 -17.30 12.35 -5.46
N ARG A 102 -16.37 13.02 -4.76
CA ARG A 102 -14.96 13.14 -5.17
C ARG A 102 -14.02 12.82 -4.02
N PRO A 103 -14.17 11.64 -3.37
CA PRO A 103 -13.44 11.30 -2.17
C PRO A 103 -11.92 11.28 -2.41
N VAL A 104 -11.18 11.65 -1.37
CA VAL A 104 -9.73 11.59 -1.31
C VAL A 104 -9.35 10.65 -0.18
N ILE A 105 -8.51 9.66 -0.44
CA ILE A 105 -8.08 8.66 0.55
C ILE A 105 -6.60 8.85 0.84
N GLY A 106 -6.27 8.94 2.13
CA GLY A 106 -4.89 8.93 2.59
C GLY A 106 -4.33 7.51 2.57
N ILE A 107 -3.14 7.31 2.02
CA ILE A 107 -2.44 6.02 2.11
C ILE A 107 -1.15 6.24 2.91
N LEU A 108 -1.01 5.52 4.03
CA LEU A 108 0.20 5.59 4.84
C LEU A 108 1.38 4.90 4.13
N SER A 109 2.47 5.63 3.94
CA SER A 109 3.71 5.09 3.39
C SER A 109 4.38 4.14 4.39
N HIS A 110 5.07 3.12 3.90
CA HIS A 110 5.84 2.22 4.73
C HIS A 110 7.34 2.59 4.72
N PRO A 111 8.11 2.35 5.81
CA PRO A 111 9.55 2.56 5.84
C PRO A 111 10.30 1.70 4.80
N GLY A 112 11.36 2.28 4.24
CA GLY A 112 12.20 1.66 3.21
C GLY A 112 11.83 2.10 1.79
N ASP A 113 12.52 1.53 0.80
CA ASP A 113 12.38 1.88 -0.62
C ASP A 113 11.45 0.93 -1.40
N GLY A 114 10.83 -0.04 -0.72
CA GLY A 114 9.83 -0.94 -1.29
C GLY A 114 10.39 -2.08 -2.13
N ALA A 115 11.70 -2.25 -2.22
CA ALA A 115 12.33 -3.38 -2.89
C ALA A 115 12.73 -4.46 -1.88
N SER A 116 12.83 -5.72 -2.35
CA SER A 116 13.40 -6.84 -1.59
C SER A 116 14.92 -6.73 -1.40
N GLY A 117 15.51 -5.58 -1.75
CA GLY A 117 16.90 -5.17 -1.56
C GLY A 117 16.97 -3.65 -1.45
N ARG A 118 18.15 -3.06 -1.18
CA ARG A 118 18.31 -1.60 -1.12
C ARG A 118 18.52 -1.04 -2.53
N LEU A 119 17.47 -0.46 -3.11
CA LEU A 119 17.58 0.47 -4.26
C LEU A 119 18.19 1.80 -3.83
N ASN A 120 17.97 2.21 -2.58
CA ASN A 120 18.56 3.40 -1.99
C ASN A 120 19.07 3.10 -0.56
N ASN A 121 20.20 3.70 -0.19
CA ASN A 121 20.74 3.59 1.16
C ASN A 121 20.15 4.59 2.16
N ASP A 122 19.25 5.47 1.71
CA ASP A 122 18.60 6.46 2.56
C ASP A 122 17.75 5.82 3.66
N THR A 123 18.10 6.11 4.91
CA THR A 123 17.36 5.64 6.10
C THR A 123 16.01 6.34 6.28
N ASN A 124 15.79 7.45 5.59
CA ASN A 124 14.53 8.19 5.58
C ASN A 124 13.63 7.83 4.38
N ALA A 125 14.04 6.86 3.57
CA ALA A 125 13.21 6.38 2.46
C ALA A 125 11.88 5.85 2.98
N SER A 126 10.82 6.17 2.25
CA SER A 126 9.48 5.60 2.43
C SER A 126 8.89 5.26 1.08
N TYR A 127 7.96 4.32 1.05
CA TYR A 127 7.30 3.90 -0.17
C TYR A 127 5.81 3.62 0.03
N ILE A 128 5.06 3.70 -1.07
CA ILE A 128 3.70 3.17 -1.18
C ILE A 128 3.70 2.27 -2.39
N ALA A 129 3.34 0.99 -2.23
CA ALA A 129 3.21 0.10 -3.37
C ALA A 129 2.10 0.62 -4.30
N ALA A 130 2.39 0.72 -5.60
CA ALA A 130 1.48 1.27 -6.59
C ALA A 130 0.14 0.51 -6.68
N SER A 131 0.10 -0.75 -6.24
CA SER A 131 -1.13 -1.55 -6.13
C SER A 131 -2.16 -0.90 -5.20
N TYR A 132 -1.76 -0.31 -4.07
CA TYR A 132 -2.70 0.39 -3.18
C TYR A 132 -3.28 1.65 -3.83
N VAL A 133 -2.46 2.39 -4.57
CA VAL A 133 -2.92 3.58 -5.31
C VAL A 133 -3.94 3.18 -6.37
N LYS A 134 -3.61 2.17 -7.19
CA LYS A 134 -4.53 1.65 -8.22
C LYS A 134 -5.82 1.09 -7.63
N PHE A 135 -5.75 0.45 -6.46
CA PHE A 135 -6.93 -0.04 -5.73
C PHE A 135 -7.89 1.11 -5.41
N VAL A 136 -7.37 2.22 -4.85
CA VAL A 136 -8.19 3.41 -4.54
C VAL A 136 -8.73 4.08 -5.80
N GLU A 137 -7.87 4.30 -6.81
CA GLU A 137 -8.26 4.96 -8.06
C GLU A 137 -9.31 4.17 -8.84
N SER A 138 -9.22 2.84 -8.85
CA SER A 138 -10.21 1.96 -9.50
C SER A 138 -11.60 2.06 -8.86
N ALA A 139 -11.68 2.50 -7.60
CA ALA A 139 -12.93 2.75 -6.89
C ALA A 139 -13.45 4.20 -7.07
N GLY A 140 -12.80 5.01 -7.91
CA GLY A 140 -13.22 6.38 -8.22
C GLY A 140 -12.75 7.44 -7.23
N ALA A 141 -11.77 7.12 -6.38
CA ALA A 141 -11.20 8.05 -5.39
C ALA A 141 -9.82 8.55 -5.81
N ARG A 142 -9.40 9.71 -5.26
CA ARG A 142 -8.03 10.23 -5.39
C ARG A 142 -7.19 9.84 -4.19
N VAL A 143 -5.87 9.87 -4.34
CA VAL A 143 -4.94 9.50 -3.26
C VAL A 143 -4.11 10.70 -2.81
N ILE A 144 -3.93 10.84 -1.49
CA ILE A 144 -2.88 11.66 -0.88
C ILE A 144 -1.92 10.73 -0.12
N PRO A 145 -0.60 10.81 -0.35
CA PRO A 145 0.35 10.05 0.43
C PRO A 145 0.50 10.67 1.83
N LEU A 146 0.30 9.83 2.84
CA LEU A 146 0.60 10.14 4.23
C LEU A 146 2.00 9.58 4.52
N ILE A 147 3.00 10.45 4.54
CA ILE A 147 4.39 10.02 4.69
C ILE A 147 4.68 9.81 6.18
N TYR A 148 5.08 8.60 6.56
CA TYR A 148 5.09 8.19 7.98
C TYR A 148 6.11 8.98 8.81
N ASN A 149 7.21 9.44 8.21
CA ASN A 149 8.27 10.19 8.87
C ASN A 149 8.19 11.71 8.64
N GLU A 150 7.05 12.22 8.16
CA GLU A 150 6.80 13.66 8.16
C GLU A 150 6.58 14.20 9.59
N PRO A 151 6.82 15.51 9.81
CA PRO A 151 6.47 16.15 11.08
C PRO A 151 5.00 15.92 11.43
N PRO A 152 4.65 15.64 12.71
CA PRO A 152 3.27 15.36 13.11
C PRO A 152 2.25 16.42 12.69
N GLN A 153 2.66 17.69 12.62
CA GLN A 153 1.82 18.80 12.19
C GLN A 153 1.41 18.66 10.71
N ILE A 154 2.36 18.35 9.84
CA ILE A 154 2.12 18.14 8.40
C ILE A 154 1.23 16.91 8.17
N LEU A 155 1.49 15.84 8.92
CA LEU A 155 0.67 14.63 8.85
C LEU A 155 -0.78 14.92 9.27
N ASN A 156 -0.97 15.68 10.35
CA ASN A 156 -2.31 16.11 10.80
C ASN A 156 -3.01 17.02 9.80
N GLU A 157 -2.30 17.94 9.15
CA GLU A 157 -2.84 18.77 8.07
C GLU A 157 -3.35 17.89 6.92
N LYS A 158 -2.55 16.91 6.48
CA LYS A 158 -2.97 15.97 5.44
C LYS A 158 -4.17 15.12 5.85
N LEU A 159 -4.24 14.68 7.10
CA LEU A 159 -5.40 13.94 7.61
C LEU A 159 -6.71 14.76 7.55
N ASN A 160 -6.63 16.08 7.63
CA ASN A 160 -7.80 16.95 7.48
C ASN A 160 -8.23 17.15 6.01
N LEU A 161 -7.38 16.79 5.05
CA LEU A 161 -7.66 16.90 3.60
C LEU A 161 -8.25 15.62 2.99
N VAL A 162 -8.22 14.51 3.72
CA VAL A 162 -8.70 13.20 3.24
C VAL A 162 -10.02 12.83 3.90
N ASN A 163 -10.75 11.92 3.26
CA ASN A 163 -12.05 11.42 3.69
C ASN A 163 -11.97 10.01 4.29
N GLY A 164 -10.77 9.44 4.39
CA GLY A 164 -10.52 8.11 4.90
C GLY A 164 -9.05 7.74 4.75
N VAL A 165 -8.63 6.67 5.41
CA VAL A 165 -7.22 6.24 5.43
C VAL A 165 -7.08 4.75 5.12
N ILE A 166 -5.98 4.38 4.46
CA ILE A 166 -5.52 3.00 4.32
C ILE A 166 -4.19 2.82 5.07
N PHE A 167 -4.15 1.83 5.95
CA PHE A 167 -2.90 1.27 6.48
C PHE A 167 -2.48 0.06 5.64
N THR A 168 -1.28 0.14 5.08
CA THR A 168 -0.76 -0.85 4.14
C THR A 168 -0.16 -2.07 4.85
N GLY A 169 0.08 -3.12 4.07
CA GLY A 169 1.00 -4.20 4.44
C GLY A 169 2.46 -3.71 4.57
N GLY A 170 3.32 -4.57 5.09
CA GLY A 170 4.73 -4.25 5.33
C GLY A 170 5.35 -5.15 6.41
N TRP A 171 6.44 -4.70 7.02
CA TRP A 171 7.17 -5.45 8.05
C TRP A 171 7.39 -4.69 9.37
N ALA A 172 7.38 -3.36 9.36
CA ALA A 172 7.71 -2.55 10.54
C ALA A 172 6.59 -2.61 11.62
N LYS A 173 6.85 -3.31 12.73
CA LYS A 173 5.91 -3.48 13.85
C LYS A 173 6.20 -2.61 15.08
N SER A 174 7.26 -1.82 15.03
CA SER A 174 7.75 -1.06 16.19
C SER A 174 8.41 0.26 15.76
N GLY A 175 8.78 1.07 16.75
CA GLY A 175 9.41 2.38 16.55
C GLY A 175 8.47 3.40 15.92
N LEU A 176 9.05 4.38 15.24
CA LEU A 176 8.32 5.55 14.70
C LEU A 176 7.10 5.17 13.86
N TYR A 177 7.19 4.13 13.01
CA TYR A 177 6.06 3.71 12.18
C TYR A 177 4.86 3.25 13.02
N PHE A 178 5.10 2.46 14.08
CA PHE A 178 4.05 2.03 15.00
C PHE A 178 3.40 3.22 15.73
N GLU A 179 4.23 4.13 16.25
CA GLU A 179 3.77 5.35 16.94
C GLU A 179 2.89 6.22 16.03
N VAL A 180 3.25 6.34 14.76
CA VAL A 180 2.49 7.10 13.76
C VAL A 180 1.16 6.43 13.43
N VAL A 181 1.16 5.10 13.24
CA VAL A 181 -0.08 4.32 13.04
C VAL A 181 -1.03 4.51 14.22
N GLU A 182 -0.52 4.40 15.44
CA GLU A 182 -1.30 4.61 16.67
C GLU A 182 -1.84 6.04 16.76
N SER A 183 -1.02 7.05 16.45
CA SER A 183 -1.43 8.47 16.45
C SER A 183 -2.55 8.75 15.43
N ILE A 184 -2.40 8.25 14.19
CA ILE A 184 -3.43 8.38 13.15
C ILE A 184 -4.71 7.67 13.61
N PHE A 185 -4.61 6.44 14.12
CA PHE A 185 -5.77 5.67 14.58
C PHE A 185 -6.52 6.39 15.72
N LYS A 186 -5.81 6.94 16.71
CA LYS A 186 -6.40 7.76 17.78
C LYS A 186 -7.08 9.02 17.23
N ASN A 187 -6.52 9.65 16.20
CA ASN A 187 -7.18 10.80 15.54
C ASN A 187 -8.48 10.38 14.85
N ILE A 188 -8.48 9.25 14.14
CA ILE A 188 -9.66 8.69 13.47
C ILE A 188 -10.75 8.33 14.48
N LEU A 189 -10.40 7.74 15.63
CA LEU A 189 -11.36 7.48 16.70
C LEU A 189 -12.00 8.77 17.20
N ARG A 190 -11.20 9.81 17.48
CA ARG A 190 -11.71 11.13 17.90
C ARG A 190 -12.66 11.75 16.88
N LYS A 191 -12.35 11.66 15.58
CA LYS A 191 -13.23 12.13 14.50
C LYS A 191 -14.57 11.40 14.52
N ASN A 192 -14.54 10.06 14.54
CA ASN A 192 -15.75 9.25 14.57
C ASN A 192 -16.58 9.47 15.85
N ASP A 193 -15.94 9.62 17.01
CA ASP A 193 -16.63 9.91 18.28
C ASP A 193 -17.24 11.33 18.31
N ALA A 194 -16.73 12.25 17.49
CA ALA A 194 -17.31 13.57 17.26
C ALA A 194 -18.41 13.59 16.18
N GLY A 195 -18.76 12.44 15.59
CA GLY A 195 -19.74 12.33 14.51
C GLY A 195 -19.20 12.61 13.10
N ASP A 196 -17.90 12.86 12.96
CA ASP A 196 -17.21 12.95 11.66
C ASP A 196 -16.87 11.53 11.18
N HIS A 197 -17.76 10.94 10.37
CA HIS A 197 -17.62 9.58 9.86
C HIS A 197 -16.36 9.44 8.99
N PHE A 198 -15.32 8.81 9.55
CA PHE A 198 -14.00 8.74 8.94
C PHE A 198 -13.54 7.27 8.84
N PRO A 199 -13.70 6.63 7.67
CA PRO A 199 -13.34 5.23 7.47
C PRO A 199 -11.82 4.97 7.48
N LEU A 200 -11.44 3.81 8.01
CA LEU A 200 -10.09 3.27 7.99
C LEU A 200 -10.12 1.85 7.44
N LEU A 201 -9.28 1.56 6.44
CA LEU A 201 -9.05 0.20 5.94
C LEU A 201 -7.62 -0.22 6.30
N ALA A 202 -7.48 -1.35 6.98
CA ALA A 202 -6.20 -1.88 7.39
C ALA A 202 -5.94 -3.23 6.70
N ILE A 203 -4.80 -3.36 6.02
CA ILE A 203 -4.49 -4.52 5.18
C ILE A 203 -3.20 -5.17 5.68
N CYS A 204 -3.20 -6.49 5.88
CA CYS A 204 -2.02 -7.26 6.31
C CYS A 204 -1.38 -6.65 7.57
N LEU A 205 -0.14 -6.13 7.50
CA LEU A 205 0.51 -5.45 8.62
C LEU A 205 -0.38 -4.38 9.26
N GLY A 206 -1.11 -3.57 8.48
CA GLY A 206 -2.02 -2.58 9.05
C GLY A 206 -3.05 -3.20 10.01
N PHE A 207 -3.59 -4.37 9.66
CA PHE A 207 -4.51 -5.12 10.50
C PHE A 207 -3.83 -5.68 11.75
N GLU A 208 -2.61 -6.20 11.61
CA GLU A 208 -1.80 -6.67 12.73
C GLU A 208 -1.56 -5.54 13.76
N LEU A 209 -1.22 -4.34 13.28
CA LEU A 209 -0.99 -3.18 14.15
C LEU A 209 -2.25 -2.72 14.85
N LEU A 210 -3.39 -2.65 14.16
CA LEU A 210 -4.66 -2.32 14.81
C LEU A 210 -5.04 -3.35 15.87
N THR A 211 -4.77 -4.63 15.60
CA THR A 211 -5.02 -5.70 16.58
C THR A 211 -4.19 -5.47 17.83
N MET A 212 -2.89 -5.19 17.70
CA MET A 212 -1.99 -4.89 18.83
C MET A 212 -2.42 -3.64 19.60
N ILE A 213 -2.81 -2.57 18.89
CA ILE A 213 -3.21 -1.28 19.49
C ILE A 213 -4.51 -1.43 20.27
N VAL A 214 -5.54 -2.06 19.67
CA VAL A 214 -6.85 -2.23 20.31
C VAL A 214 -6.79 -3.22 21.47
N SER A 215 -5.96 -4.26 21.37
CA SER A 215 -5.78 -5.24 22.45
C SER A 215 -4.89 -4.75 23.58
N GLU A 216 -4.16 -3.64 23.38
CA GLU A 216 -3.07 -3.16 24.24
C GLU A 216 -2.03 -4.26 24.53
N ASP A 217 -1.76 -5.12 23.55
CA ASP A 217 -0.89 -6.29 23.70
C ASP A 217 -0.04 -6.52 22.44
N ASN A 218 1.26 -6.23 22.56
CA ASN A 218 2.23 -6.40 21.47
C ASN A 218 2.51 -7.87 21.13
N ASN A 219 2.08 -8.83 21.95
CA ASN A 219 2.25 -10.27 21.77
C ASN A 219 0.93 -10.98 21.42
N ILE A 220 -0.11 -10.22 21.05
CA ILE A 220 -1.43 -10.78 20.74
C ILE A 220 -1.42 -11.64 19.47
N LEU A 221 -0.46 -11.42 18.56
CA LEU A 221 -0.37 -12.15 17.30
C LEU A 221 0.23 -13.55 17.48
N GLU A 222 -0.05 -14.43 16.53
CA GLU A 222 0.41 -15.82 16.47
C GLU A 222 1.04 -16.08 15.10
N GLN A 223 1.93 -17.06 15.02
CA GLN A 223 2.59 -17.41 13.77
C GLN A 223 1.74 -18.38 12.94
N PHE A 224 1.68 -18.16 11.63
CA PHE A 224 0.94 -19.00 10.67
C PHE A 224 1.75 -19.23 9.39
N SER A 225 1.51 -20.36 8.72
CA SER A 225 2.09 -20.68 7.41
C SER A 225 1.18 -20.20 6.27
N ALA A 226 1.19 -18.89 6.02
CA ALA A 226 0.30 -18.24 5.04
C ALA A 226 1.05 -17.25 4.13
N ALA A 227 2.31 -17.58 3.82
CA ALA A 227 3.12 -16.80 2.88
C ALA A 227 2.87 -17.31 1.45
N ASP A 228 2.58 -16.41 0.51
CA ASP A 228 2.32 -16.74 -0.91
C ASP A 228 1.20 -17.77 -1.13
N GLN A 229 0.12 -17.68 -0.36
CA GLN A 229 -0.95 -18.67 -0.35
C GLN A 229 -2.26 -18.08 -0.90
N ALA A 230 -2.78 -18.64 -2.00
CA ALA A 230 -4.15 -18.38 -2.43
C ALA A 230 -5.14 -19.16 -1.53
N SER A 231 -6.15 -18.47 -1.01
CA SER A 231 -7.07 -19.01 0.01
C SER A 231 -8.53 -18.57 -0.19
N THR A 232 -9.43 -19.24 0.52
CA THR A 232 -10.87 -18.93 0.61
C THR A 232 -11.18 -18.05 1.83
N LEU A 233 -12.35 -17.38 1.79
CA LEU A 233 -12.98 -16.68 2.91
C LEU A 233 -14.12 -17.53 3.49
N GLN A 234 -13.87 -18.21 4.60
CA GLN A 234 -14.92 -18.91 5.34
C GLN A 234 -15.76 -17.88 6.11
N PHE A 235 -16.97 -17.59 5.67
CA PHE A 235 -17.83 -16.68 6.42
C PHE A 235 -18.23 -17.29 7.76
N VAL A 236 -18.27 -16.47 8.83
CA VAL A 236 -18.77 -16.92 10.13
C VAL A 236 -20.24 -17.31 9.99
N GLU A 237 -20.64 -18.42 10.62
CA GLU A 237 -22.01 -18.90 10.56
C GLU A 237 -23.01 -17.83 11.02
N ASN A 238 -24.12 -17.70 10.29
CA ASN A 238 -25.20 -16.74 10.57
C ASN A 238 -24.74 -15.27 10.63
N ILE A 239 -23.65 -14.91 9.95
CA ILE A 239 -23.19 -13.51 9.89
C ILE A 239 -24.20 -12.64 9.13
N ASP A 240 -24.69 -11.58 9.78
CA ASP A 240 -25.38 -10.50 9.08
C ASP A 240 -24.35 -9.67 8.30
N ILE A 241 -24.47 -9.71 6.98
CA ILE A 241 -23.63 -8.96 6.03
C ILE A 241 -24.08 -7.51 5.85
N ASN A 242 -25.29 -7.15 6.31
CA ASN A 242 -25.79 -5.79 6.20
C ASN A 242 -24.94 -4.84 7.07
N GLY A 243 -24.63 -3.66 6.55
CA GLY A 243 -23.72 -2.70 7.18
C GLY A 243 -22.24 -3.10 7.18
N THR A 244 -21.87 -4.21 6.52
CA THR A 244 -20.47 -4.65 6.40
C THR A 244 -19.90 -4.34 5.02
N VAL A 245 -18.58 -4.51 4.86
CA VAL A 245 -17.90 -4.43 3.55
C VAL A 245 -18.52 -5.32 2.48
N PHE A 246 -19.12 -6.44 2.88
CA PHE A 246 -19.69 -7.44 1.99
C PHE A 246 -21.12 -7.10 1.55
N GLN A 247 -21.75 -6.07 2.12
CA GLN A 247 -23.15 -5.73 1.83
C GLN A 247 -23.44 -5.54 0.34
N ARG A 248 -22.49 -4.95 -0.41
CA ARG A 248 -22.67 -4.66 -1.84
C ARG A 248 -22.08 -5.75 -2.75
N PHE A 249 -21.57 -6.84 -2.20
CA PHE A 249 -21.01 -7.93 -3.01
C PHE A 249 -22.14 -8.75 -3.63
N PRO A 250 -22.07 -9.09 -4.93
CA PRO A 250 -23.02 -9.99 -5.55
C PRO A 250 -23.02 -11.36 -4.83
N PRO A 251 -24.19 -11.99 -4.62
CA PRO A 251 -24.26 -13.29 -3.94
C PRO A 251 -23.37 -14.37 -4.55
N ILE A 252 -23.22 -14.35 -5.89
CA ILE A 252 -22.33 -15.28 -6.59
C ILE A 252 -20.85 -15.06 -6.22
N LEU A 253 -20.43 -13.81 -6.00
CA LEU A 253 -19.07 -13.49 -5.59
C LEU A 253 -18.85 -13.91 -4.12
N LEU A 254 -19.82 -13.70 -3.23
CA LEU A 254 -19.74 -14.19 -1.85
C LEU A 254 -19.58 -15.71 -1.81
N LYS A 255 -20.34 -16.45 -2.62
CA LYS A 255 -20.19 -17.90 -2.76
C LYS A 255 -18.79 -18.27 -3.23
N LYS A 256 -18.29 -17.62 -4.28
CA LYS A 256 -16.96 -17.87 -4.84
C LYS A 256 -15.84 -17.57 -3.84
N LEU A 257 -15.94 -16.46 -3.09
CA LEU A 257 -14.99 -16.14 -2.02
C LEU A 257 -14.93 -17.28 -0.98
N ASN A 258 -16.06 -17.93 -0.69
CA ASN A 258 -16.11 -19.03 0.26
C ASN A 258 -15.60 -20.38 -0.29
N THR A 259 -15.70 -20.62 -1.59
CA THR A 259 -15.43 -21.94 -2.20
C THR A 259 -14.20 -21.99 -3.10
N GLU A 260 -13.67 -20.85 -3.55
CA GLU A 260 -12.56 -20.75 -4.50
C GLU A 260 -11.41 -19.92 -3.90
N CYS A 261 -10.17 -20.31 -4.19
CA CYS A 261 -8.96 -19.63 -3.70
C CYS A 261 -8.71 -18.29 -4.42
N LEU A 262 -9.57 -17.30 -4.15
CA LEU A 262 -9.56 -15.99 -4.79
C LEU A 262 -8.77 -14.93 -4.00
N VAL A 263 -8.33 -15.24 -2.79
CA VAL A 263 -7.76 -14.25 -1.89
C VAL A 263 -6.34 -14.62 -1.47
N MET A 264 -5.40 -13.72 -1.78
CA MET A 264 -3.98 -13.92 -1.53
C MET A 264 -3.62 -13.60 -0.07
N GLN A 265 -3.03 -14.57 0.60
CA GLN A 265 -2.35 -14.42 1.88
C GLN A 265 -0.85 -14.30 1.63
N ASN A 266 -0.23 -13.31 2.25
CA ASN A 266 1.22 -13.20 2.27
C ASN A 266 1.69 -12.63 3.60
N HIS A 267 1.51 -13.41 4.66
CA HIS A 267 1.83 -13.00 6.03
C HIS A 267 2.31 -14.18 6.86
N ARG A 268 3.10 -13.89 7.89
CA ARG A 268 3.60 -14.90 8.86
C ARG A 268 2.94 -14.79 10.21
N TYR A 269 2.21 -13.71 10.45
CA TYR A 269 1.54 -13.43 11.70
C TYR A 269 0.06 -13.16 11.46
N GLY A 270 -0.77 -13.52 12.43
CA GLY A 270 -2.20 -13.27 12.42
C GLY A 270 -2.76 -13.40 13.83
N ILE A 271 -4.06 -13.57 13.95
CA ILE A 271 -4.71 -13.82 15.24
C ILE A 271 -5.75 -14.92 15.06
N SER A 272 -5.74 -15.95 15.92
CA SER A 272 -6.84 -16.91 15.94
C SER A 272 -8.10 -16.29 16.58
N PRO A 273 -9.32 -16.70 16.24
CA PRO A 273 -10.55 -16.27 16.87
C PRO A 273 -10.60 -16.79 18.29
N GLU A 274 -9.93 -17.88 18.65
CA GLU A 274 -9.81 -18.28 20.06
C GLU A 274 -9.08 -17.19 20.85
N LYS A 275 -7.91 -16.74 20.37
CA LYS A 275 -7.14 -15.68 21.02
C LYS A 275 -7.85 -14.33 20.94
N PHE A 276 -8.49 -14.01 19.81
CA PHE A 276 -9.32 -12.82 19.63
C PHE A 276 -10.50 -12.83 20.61
N GLN A 277 -11.25 -13.94 20.71
CA GLN A 277 -12.44 -14.06 21.56
C GLN A 277 -12.10 -13.97 23.05
N LYS A 278 -10.91 -14.44 23.45
CA LYS A 278 -10.40 -14.29 24.81
C LYS A 278 -10.04 -12.84 25.16
N ASN A 279 -9.77 -11.98 24.18
CA ASN A 279 -9.48 -10.56 24.41
C ASN A 279 -10.76 -9.72 24.35
N LYS A 280 -11.17 -9.17 25.50
CA LYS A 280 -12.42 -8.39 25.61
C LYS A 280 -12.38 -7.10 24.77
N SER A 281 -11.24 -6.43 24.68
CA SER A 281 -11.09 -5.19 23.91
C SER A 281 -11.33 -5.43 22.43
N LEU A 282 -10.70 -6.48 21.86
CA LEU A 282 -10.93 -6.88 20.47
C LEU A 282 -12.39 -7.25 20.22
N CYS A 283 -13.00 -8.09 21.06
CA CYS A 283 -14.42 -8.45 20.93
C CYS A 283 -15.37 -7.26 20.99
N SER A 284 -15.06 -6.26 21.83
CA SER A 284 -15.91 -5.07 21.97
C SER A 284 -15.78 -4.10 20.80
N PHE A 285 -14.62 -4.10 20.14
CA PHE A 285 -14.29 -3.12 19.12
C PHE A 285 -14.54 -3.66 17.70
N PHE A 286 -14.40 -4.97 17.51
CA PHE A 286 -14.37 -5.62 16.21
C PHE A 286 -15.38 -6.77 16.10
N LYS A 287 -15.94 -6.94 14.89
CA LYS A 287 -16.77 -8.09 14.52
C LYS A 287 -16.01 -8.97 13.53
N ILE A 288 -15.83 -10.24 13.84
CA ILE A 288 -15.24 -11.21 12.89
C ILE A 288 -16.29 -11.52 11.82
N LEU A 289 -15.95 -11.28 10.54
CA LEU A 289 -16.84 -11.55 9.40
C LEU A 289 -16.50 -12.86 8.69
N THR A 290 -15.21 -13.10 8.50
CA THR A 290 -14.69 -14.23 7.74
C THR A 290 -13.54 -14.87 8.50
N THR A 291 -13.17 -16.08 8.07
CA THR A 291 -12.00 -16.81 8.49
C THR A 291 -11.22 -17.46 7.32
N SER A 292 -9.94 -17.79 7.45
CA SER A 292 -9.16 -18.53 6.43
C SER A 292 -8.17 -19.50 7.07
N VAL A 293 -7.98 -20.69 6.50
CA VAL A 293 -7.02 -21.70 6.99
C VAL A 293 -5.62 -21.47 6.42
N ASP A 294 -4.58 -21.91 7.13
CA ASP A 294 -3.18 -21.85 6.63
C ASP A 294 -2.81 -23.16 5.93
N GLU A 295 -1.60 -23.25 5.37
CA GLU A 295 -1.15 -24.42 4.59
C GLU A 295 -1.00 -25.71 5.39
N ASP A 296 -0.85 -25.63 6.71
CA ASP A 296 -0.61 -26.81 7.56
C ASP A 296 -1.88 -27.61 7.86
N ASP A 297 -3.04 -27.26 7.26
CA ASP A 297 -4.36 -27.80 7.60
C ASP A 297 -4.64 -27.79 9.11
N LYS A 298 -3.90 -26.97 9.86
CA LYS A 298 -4.32 -26.55 11.17
C LYS A 298 -5.60 -25.80 10.89
N VAL A 299 -6.71 -26.41 11.27
CA VAL A 299 -7.95 -25.68 11.49
C VAL A 299 -7.61 -24.71 12.61
N PRO A 300 -7.63 -23.43 12.31
CA PRO A 300 -8.47 -22.65 13.15
C PRO A 300 -9.55 -22.07 12.25
N LYS A 301 -10.78 -22.12 12.77
CA LYS A 301 -11.61 -20.91 12.89
C LYS A 301 -10.59 -19.76 12.93
N LYS A 302 -10.34 -18.88 11.97
CA LYS A 302 -9.19 -17.90 11.87
C LYS A 302 -9.59 -16.60 11.18
N PRO A 303 -9.78 -15.41 11.79
CA PRO A 303 -10.06 -14.21 10.99
C PRO A 303 -8.94 -13.97 9.97
N PRO A 304 -9.26 -13.66 8.69
CA PRO A 304 -8.20 -13.43 7.74
C PRO A 304 -7.67 -11.98 7.86
N PRO A 305 -6.51 -11.68 7.24
CA PRO A 305 -5.92 -10.33 7.21
C PRO A 305 -6.70 -9.30 6.39
N TRP A 306 -7.91 -9.62 5.92
CA TRP A 306 -8.86 -8.66 5.37
C TRP A 306 -10.04 -8.48 6.33
N SER A 307 -9.73 -8.08 7.56
CA SER A 307 -10.76 -7.50 8.41
C SER A 307 -10.88 -6.03 8.03
N MET A 308 -11.74 -5.72 7.07
CA MET A 308 -12.22 -4.34 6.97
C MET A 308 -13.00 -4.07 8.25
N PHE A 309 -12.42 -3.25 9.11
CA PHE A 309 -13.06 -2.83 10.34
C PHE A 309 -13.83 -1.54 10.10
N GLN A 310 -15.14 -1.67 10.16
CA GLN A 310 -16.02 -0.53 10.17
C GLN A 310 -16.63 -0.41 11.56
N ARG A 311 -16.15 0.56 12.34
CA ARG A 311 -16.94 1.09 13.45
C ARG A 311 -17.99 2.01 12.86
N PHE A 312 -19.14 1.47 12.45
CA PHE A 312 -20.36 2.26 12.46
C PHE A 312 -20.91 2.17 13.88
N ARG A 313 -20.74 3.23 14.69
CA ARG A 313 -21.84 3.50 15.61
C ARG A 313 -23.03 3.86 14.72
N PRO A 314 -24.18 3.17 14.81
CA PRO A 314 -25.42 3.77 14.35
C PRO A 314 -25.49 5.14 15.02
N ALA A 315 -25.88 6.16 14.27
CA ALA A 315 -26.39 7.36 14.90
C ALA A 315 -27.57 6.91 15.77
N ASP A 316 -27.33 6.71 17.07
CA ASP A 316 -28.39 6.77 18.06
C ASP A 316 -28.93 8.19 17.95
N THR A 317 -29.94 8.35 17.11
CA THR A 317 -30.80 9.53 17.09
C THR A 317 -31.93 9.21 18.07
N PRO A 318 -32.24 10.11 19.03
CA PRO A 318 -33.57 10.10 19.62
C PRO A 318 -34.64 10.40 18.56
#